data_AF-A0A268TXY6-F1
#
_entry.id   AF-A0A268TXY6-F1
#
_cell.length_a   1.000
_cell.length_b   1.000
_cell.length_c   1.000
_cell.angle_alpha   90.00
_cell.angle_beta   90.00
_cell.angle_gamma   90.00
#
_symmetry.space_group_name_H-M   'P 1'
#
loop_
_entity.id
_entity.type
_entity.pdbx_description
1 polymer ?
#
loop_
_entity_poly.entity_id
_entity_poly.type
_entity_poly.pdbx_seq_one_letter_code
_entity_poly.pdbx_strand_id
1 'polypeptide(L)'
;MWAKEQAYLSKDKNSVPLAHELEDLEEILIASCFVLSQKMNGGGMSLWSEIDYLIVKDFSKKYDLDSIEVYGVLKEMNAEMERIRGE
;
A
#
# COMPACT_ATOMS: atom_id res chain seq x y z
N MET A 1 -2.94 -20.15 5.21
CA MET A 1 -3.66 -19.69 6.43
C MET A 1 -2.99 -18.49 7.08
N TRP A 2 -1.67 -18.51 7.29
CA TRP A 2 -0.92 -17.36 7.88
C TRP A 2 -1.05 -16.02 7.13
N ALA A 3 -1.12 -16.02 5.80
CA ALA A 3 -1.26 -14.78 5.00
C ALA A 3 -2.64 -14.13 5.12
N LYS A 4 -3.71 -14.92 5.32
CA LYS A 4 -5.06 -14.38 5.56
C LYS A 4 -5.16 -13.66 6.90
N GLU A 5 -4.36 -14.05 7.89
CA GLU A 5 -4.29 -13.37 9.19
C GLU A 5 -3.49 -12.07 9.16
N GLN A 6 -2.63 -11.87 8.14
CA GLN A 6 -1.86 -10.63 7.95
C GLN A 6 -2.54 -9.63 7.02
N ALA A 7 -3.45 -10.09 6.14
CA ALA A 7 -4.37 -9.21 5.41
C ALA A 7 -5.33 -8.45 6.36
N TYR A 8 -5.48 -8.93 7.60
CA TYR A 8 -6.01 -8.15 8.72
C TYR A 8 -4.92 -7.20 9.26
N LEU A 9 -4.69 -6.11 8.52
CA LEU A 9 -4.06 -4.93 9.05
C LEU A 9 -4.86 -4.42 10.27
N SER A 10 -4.35 -4.80 11.44
CA SER A 10 -4.73 -4.36 12.79
C SER A 10 -6.15 -4.73 13.23
N LYS A 11 -6.25 -5.35 14.42
CA LYS A 11 -7.47 -5.34 15.26
C LYS A 11 -7.77 -3.93 15.80
N ASP A 12 -7.42 -2.89 15.05
CA ASP A 12 -7.77 -1.51 15.37
C ASP A 12 -9.23 -1.31 14.98
N LYS A 13 -10.01 -0.70 15.85
CA LYS A 13 -11.40 -0.31 15.57
C LYS A 13 -11.53 0.68 14.41
N ASN A 14 -10.41 1.26 13.97
CA ASN A 14 -10.31 2.18 12.85
C ASN A 14 -9.84 1.49 11.54
N SER A 15 -9.61 0.17 11.53
CA SER A 15 -9.30 -0.51 10.27
C SER A 15 -10.53 -0.53 9.38
N VAL A 16 -10.42 0.16 8.24
CA VAL A 16 -11.48 0.20 7.24
C VAL A 16 -11.39 -1.13 6.45
N PRO A 17 -12.47 -1.92 6.38
CA PRO A 17 -12.50 -3.10 5.53
C PRO A 17 -12.19 -2.66 4.09
N LEU A 18 -11.33 -3.40 3.38
CA LEU A 18 -11.17 -3.19 1.95
C LEU A 18 -12.55 -3.34 1.29
N ALA A 19 -12.90 -2.40 0.41
CA ALA A 19 -14.21 -2.39 -0.26
C ALA A 19 -14.43 -3.65 -1.12
N HIS A 20 -13.35 -4.33 -1.49
CA HIS A 20 -13.30 -5.56 -2.25
C HIS A 20 -12.41 -6.58 -1.55
N GLU A 21 -12.78 -7.85 -1.61
CA GLU A 21 -11.90 -8.93 -1.20
C GLU A 21 -10.75 -9.04 -2.20
N LEU A 22 -9.53 -9.22 -1.70
CA LEU A 22 -8.37 -9.53 -2.55
C LEU A 22 -8.48 -10.99 -3.00
N GLU A 23 -8.40 -11.20 -4.30
CA GLU A 23 -8.68 -12.46 -4.99
C GLU A 23 -7.50 -13.42 -4.93
N ASP A 24 -6.27 -12.90 -5.00
CA ASP A 24 -5.07 -13.72 -5.07
C ASP A 24 -3.89 -13.22 -4.20
N LEU A 25 -2.79 -13.98 -4.25
CA LEU A 25 -1.59 -13.67 -3.48
C LEU A 25 -0.89 -12.40 -4.00
N GLU A 26 -0.97 -12.14 -5.30
CA GLU A 26 -0.33 -10.98 -5.91
C GLU A 26 -0.99 -9.71 -5.37
N GLU A 27 -2.32 -9.64 -5.40
CA GLU A 27 -3.08 -8.52 -4.83
C GLU A 27 -2.79 -8.31 -3.34
N ILE A 28 -2.68 -9.39 -2.57
CA ILE A 28 -2.29 -9.32 -1.14
C ILE A 28 -0.88 -8.73 -0.98
N LEU A 29 0.08 -9.14 -1.81
CA LEU A 29 1.45 -8.64 -1.76
C LEU A 29 1.53 -7.17 -2.17
N ILE A 30 0.80 -6.77 -3.22
CA ILE A 30 0.73 -5.38 -3.68
C ILE A 30 0.10 -4.50 -2.60
N ALA A 31 -1.04 -4.88 -2.04
CA ALA A 31 -1.70 -4.13 -0.97
C ALA A 31 -0.81 -4.01 0.28
N SER A 32 -0.11 -5.08 0.65
CA SER A 32 0.84 -5.07 1.77
C SER A 32 2.03 -4.13 1.49
N CYS A 33 2.57 -4.17 0.27
CA CYS A 33 3.67 -3.32 -0.16
C CYS A 33 3.26 -1.84 -0.16
N PHE A 34 2.05 -1.53 -0.62
CA PHE A 34 1.48 -0.18 -0.59
C PHE A 34 1.48 0.40 0.83
N VAL A 35 0.90 -0.33 1.78
CA VAL A 35 0.80 0.13 3.18
C VAL A 35 2.17 0.31 3.82
N LEU A 36 3.13 -0.57 3.52
CA LEU A 36 4.48 -0.47 4.06
C LEU A 36 5.31 0.67 3.45
N SER A 37 5.13 0.94 2.16
CA SER A 37 5.91 1.94 1.43
C SER A 37 5.31 3.34 1.50
N GLN A 38 4.07 3.48 1.97
CA GLN A 38 3.43 4.77 2.11
C GLN A 38 4.12 5.62 3.19
N LYS A 39 4.58 6.79 2.77
CA LYS A 39 5.19 7.79 3.63
C LYS A 39 4.30 9.03 3.66
N MET A 40 3.76 9.33 4.83
CA MET A 40 3.01 10.56 5.06
C MET A 40 3.99 11.70 5.30
N ASN A 41 3.97 12.70 4.43
CA ASN A 41 4.71 13.95 4.60
C ASN A 41 3.71 15.07 4.89
N GLY A 42 4.10 16.04 5.71
CA GLY A 42 3.24 17.18 6.01
C GLY A 42 3.90 18.28 6.82
N GLY A 43 3.48 19.52 6.57
CA GLY A 43 3.91 20.72 7.27
C GLY A 43 3.02 21.93 6.94
N GLY A 44 2.67 22.72 7.95
CA GLY A 44 1.81 23.90 7.80
C GLY A 44 0.34 23.55 7.54
N MET A 45 -0.08 23.58 6.27
CA MET A 45 -1.48 23.40 5.82
C MET A 45 -1.66 22.30 4.77
N SER A 46 -0.62 21.53 4.42
CA SER A 46 -0.72 20.46 3.43
C SER A 46 -0.16 19.14 3.98
N LEU A 47 -0.93 18.07 3.76
CA LEU A 47 -0.57 16.68 3.98
C LEU A 47 -0.57 16.02 2.60
N TRP A 48 0.49 15.29 2.28
CA TRP A 48 0.57 14.49 1.06
C TRP A 48 1.28 13.17 1.37
N SER A 49 0.90 12.12 0.68
CA SER A 49 1.58 10.83 0.77
C SER A 49 2.46 10.57 -0.45
N GLU A 50 3.60 9.92 -0.20
CA GLU A 50 4.54 9.47 -1.23
C GLU A 50 4.83 7.98 -1.04
N ILE A 51 5.30 7.30 -2.09
CA ILE A 51 5.71 5.91 -2.04
C ILE A 51 7.24 5.83 -1.96
N ASP A 52 7.76 5.24 -0.89
CA ASP A 52 9.20 5.03 -0.71
C ASP A 52 9.70 3.86 -1.57
N TYR A 53 10.37 4.19 -2.68
CA TYR A 53 10.91 3.18 -3.59
C TYR A 53 11.92 2.22 -2.95
N LEU A 54 12.65 2.63 -1.90
CA LEU A 54 13.60 1.71 -1.26
C LEU A 54 12.88 0.56 -0.56
N ILE A 55 11.74 0.86 0.07
CA ILE A 55 10.86 -0.15 0.67
C ILE A 55 10.30 -1.06 -0.42
N VAL A 56 9.80 -0.49 -1.51
CA VAL A 56 9.27 -1.26 -2.65
C VAL A 56 10.31 -2.19 -3.23
N LYS A 57 11.54 -1.71 -3.44
CA LYS A 57 12.66 -2.48 -3.99
C LYS A 57 13.01 -3.66 -3.07
N ASP A 58 13.15 -3.42 -1.77
CA ASP A 58 13.52 -4.48 -0.82
C ASP A 58 12.39 -5.50 -0.62
N PHE A 59 11.14 -5.04 -0.63
CA PHE A 59 9.95 -5.90 -0.59
C PHE A 59 9.86 -6.77 -1.84
N SER A 60 10.01 -6.17 -3.03
CA SER A 60 9.94 -6.87 -4.31
C SER A 60 11.03 -7.94 -4.42
N LYS A 61 12.24 -7.65 -3.93
CA LYS A 61 13.32 -8.65 -3.84
C LYS A 61 12.97 -9.83 -2.95
N LYS A 62 12.25 -9.61 -1.85
CA LYS A 62 11.86 -10.69 -0.91
C LYS A 62 10.82 -11.64 -1.51
N TYR A 63 9.93 -11.12 -2.35
CA TYR A 63 8.81 -11.87 -2.92
C TYR A 63 8.95 -12.17 -4.41
N ASP A 64 10.13 -11.93 -4.99
CA ASP A 64 10.44 -12.17 -6.41
C ASP A 64 9.52 -11.41 -7.39
N LEU A 65 9.31 -10.13 -7.13
CA LEU A 65 8.47 -9.22 -7.93
C LEU A 65 9.34 -8.24 -8.74
N ASP A 66 8.80 -7.72 -9.85
CA ASP A 66 9.43 -6.60 -10.57
C ASP A 66 9.21 -5.29 -9.80
N SER A 67 10.30 -4.78 -9.20
CA SER A 67 10.23 -3.57 -8.38
C SER A 67 9.83 -2.30 -9.15
N ILE A 68 10.07 -2.23 -10.46
CA ILE A 68 9.72 -1.06 -11.27
C ILE A 68 8.23 -1.08 -11.59
N GLU A 69 7.70 -2.24 -11.97
CA GLU A 69 6.28 -2.43 -12.24
C GLU A 69 5.45 -2.21 -10.98
N VAL A 70 5.84 -2.85 -9.86
CA VAL A 70 5.18 -2.65 -8.56
C VAL A 70 5.21 -1.17 -8.18
N TYR A 71 6.35 -0.50 -8.31
CA TYR A 71 6.42 0.93 -8.00
C TYR A 71 5.51 1.80 -8.87
N GLY A 72 5.30 1.41 -10.14
CA GLY A 72 4.32 2.03 -11.02
C GLY A 72 2.90 1.94 -10.46
N VAL A 73 2.46 0.71 -10.18
CA VAL A 73 1.13 0.40 -9.63
C VAL A 73 0.89 1.16 -8.31
N LEU A 74 1.87 1.13 -7.39
CA LEU A 74 1.72 1.79 -6.10
C LEU A 74 1.60 3.32 -6.21
N LYS A 75 2.24 3.95 -7.18
CA LYS A 75 2.06 5.39 -7.43
C LYS A 75 0.66 5.72 -7.93
N GLU A 76 0.09 4.88 -8.79
CA GLU A 76 -1.29 5.05 -9.27
C GLU A 76 -2.29 4.90 -8.12
N MET A 77 -2.11 3.88 -7.28
CA MET A 77 -2.90 3.71 -6.05
C MET A 77 -2.78 4.91 -5.12
N ASN A 78 -1.57 5.46 -4.96
CA ASN A 78 -1.35 6.64 -4.11
C ASN A 78 -2.05 7.88 -4.66
N ALA A 79 -1.98 8.11 -5.97
CA ALA A 79 -2.66 9.23 -6.62
C ALA A 79 -4.19 9.14 -6.46
N GLU A 80 -4.75 7.94 -6.58
CA GLU A 80 -6.18 7.72 -6.37
C GLU A 80 -6.61 7.97 -4.92
N MET A 81 -5.79 7.54 -3.94
CA MET A 81 -6.03 7.84 -2.53
C MET A 81 -6.01 9.34 -2.23
N GLU A 82 -5.09 10.09 -2.83
CA GLU A 82 -5.04 11.56 -2.71
C GLU A 82 -6.26 12.22 -3.36
N ARG A 83 -6.73 11.71 -4.51
CA ARG A 83 -7.96 12.18 -5.17
C ARG A 83 -9.17 12.02 -4.25
N ILE A 84 -9.35 10.84 -3.66
CA ILE A 84 -10.47 10.54 -2.75
C ILE A 84 -10.41 11.41 -1.48
N ARG A 85 -9.22 11.71 -0.95
CA ARG A 85 -9.06 12.57 0.24
C ARG A 85 -9.32 14.06 -0.04
N GLY A 86 -9.13 14.48 -1.28
CA GLY A 86 -9.38 15.86 -1.73
C GLY A 86 -10.83 16.17 -2.08
N GLU A 87 -11.69 15.15 -2.18
CA GLU A 87 -13.16 15.25 -2.35
C GLU A 87 -13.88 15.39 -1.00
#